data_AF-K2C658-F1
#
_entry.id   AF-K2C658-F1
#
_cell.length_a   1.000
_cell.length_b   1.000
_cell.length_c   1.000
_cell.angle_alpha   90.00
_cell.angle_beta   90.00
_cell.angle_gamma   90.00
#
_symmetry.space_group_name_H-M   'P 1'
#
loop_
_entity.id
_entity.type
_entity.pdbx_description
1 polymer ?
#
loop_
_entity_poly.entity_id
_entity_poly.type
_entity_poly.pdbx_seq_one_letter_code
_entity_poly.pdbx_strand_id
1 'polypeptide(L)' 'VESGTIIEEGNHNSLLARGGNYANLYNTYFRHQSLEYVEQMHTLKTAESTN' A
#
# COMPACT_ATOMS: atom_id res chain seq x y z
N VAL A 1 -12.80 -3.30 -9.28
CA VAL A 1 -13.90 -3.72 -10.18
C VAL A 1 -14.57 -4.90 -9.53
N GLU A 2 -15.89 -4.88 -9.42
CA GLU A 2 -16.67 -5.99 -8.87
C GLU A 2 -17.80 -6.30 -9.87
N SER A 3 -17.95 -7.57 -10.22
CA SER A 3 -18.94 -8.01 -11.23
C SER A 3 -18.91 -7.20 -12.53
N GLY A 4 -17.71 -6.84 -12.99
CA GLY A 4 -17.49 -6.07 -14.22
C GLY A 4 -17.71 -4.56 -14.11
N THR A 5 -18.06 -4.03 -12.93
CA THR A 5 -18.29 -2.59 -12.70
C THR A 5 -17.16 -1.96 -11.90
N ILE A 6 -16.75 -0.73 -12.26
CA ILE A 6 -15.82 0.07 -11.46
C ILE A 6 -16.55 0.53 -10.20
N ILE A 7 -16.10 0.05 -9.04
CA ILE A 7 -16.72 0.33 -7.74
C ILE A 7 -15.97 1.40 -6.94
N GLU A 8 -14.67 1.61 -7.22
CA GLU A 8 -13.82 2.58 -6.54
C GLU A 8 -12.82 3.15 -7.55
N GLU A 9 -12.65 4.48 -7.51
CA GLU A 9 -11.72 5.23 -8.35
C GLU A 9 -10.96 6.26 -7.50
N GLY A 10 -9.68 6.41 -7.79
CA GLY A 10 -8.77 7.29 -7.06
C GLY A 10 -7.32 6.82 -7.16
N ASN A 11 -6.42 7.57 -6.54
CA ASN A 11 -5.03 7.14 -6.39
C ASN A 11 -4.87 6.20 -5.18
N HIS A 12 -3.75 5.46 -5.15
CA HIS A 12 -3.45 4.48 -4.10
C HIS A 12 -3.70 4.99 -2.68
N ASN A 13 -3.13 6.15 -2.33
CA ASN A 13 -3.23 6.73 -1.00
C ASN A 13 -4.69 7.09 -0.64
N SER A 14 -5.41 7.69 -1.59
CA SER A 14 -6.81 8.06 -1.39
C SER A 14 -7.72 6.85 -1.21
N LEU A 15 -7.47 5.76 -1.95
CA LEU A 15 -8.25 4.53 -1.87
C LEU A 15 -7.93 3.75 -0.59
N LEU A 16 -6.67 3.73 -0.14
CA LEU A 16 -6.29 3.17 1.15
C LEU A 16 -6.91 3.95 2.32
N ALA A 17 -6.84 5.29 2.28
CA ALA A 17 -7.41 6.13 3.33
C ALA A 17 -8.93 5.99 3.45
N ARG A 18 -9.62 5.71 2.34
CA ARG A 18 -11.06 5.46 2.32
C ARG A 18 -11.46 4.13 2.97
N GLY A 19 -10.52 3.19 3.15
CA GLY A 19 -10.77 1.92 3.85
C GLY A 19 -11.78 0.99 3.15
N GLY A 20 -11.99 1.18 1.84
CA GLY A 20 -12.98 0.44 1.06
C GLY A 20 -12.47 -0.92 0.54
N ASN A 21 -13.08 -1.40 -0.53
CA ASN A 21 -12.77 -2.68 -1.17
C ASN A 21 -11.32 -2.75 -1.64
N TYR A 22 -10.77 -1.67 -2.19
CA TYR A 22 -9.38 -1.58 -2.57
C TYR A 22 -8.45 -1.78 -1.35
N ALA A 23 -8.77 -1.17 -0.21
CA ALA A 23 -7.97 -1.28 0.99
C ALA A 23 -7.99 -2.71 1.57
N ASN A 24 -9.14 -3.38 1.53
CA ASN A 24 -9.27 -4.76 1.96
C ASN A 24 -8.45 -5.70 1.07
N LEU A 25 -8.61 -5.59 -0.26
CA LEU A 25 -7.82 -6.39 -1.21
C LEU A 25 -6.32 -6.16 -1.03
N TYR A 26 -5.92 -4.90 -0.90
CA TYR A 26 -4.52 -4.55 -0.65
C TYR A 26 -3.99 -5.15 0.65
N ASN A 27 -4.74 -5.01 1.74
CA ASN A 27 -4.37 -5.57 3.03
C ASN A 27 -4.23 -7.09 3.01
N THR A 28 -5.10 -7.79 2.28
CA THR A 28 -5.12 -9.25 2.22
C THR A 28 -4.03 -9.83 1.33
N TYR A 29 -3.73 -9.20 0.19
CA TYR A 29 -2.91 -9.83 -0.84
C TYR A 29 -1.57 -9.12 -1.10
N PHE A 30 -1.47 -7.83 -0.80
CA PHE A 30 -0.36 -6.99 -1.29
C PHE A 30 0.41 -6.26 -0.18
N ARG A 31 -0.13 -6.20 1.04
CA ARG A 31 0.42 -5.44 2.17
C ARG A 31 1.87 -5.76 2.49
N HIS A 32 2.30 -7.01 2.32
CA HIS A 32 3.64 -7.46 2.71
C HIS A 32 4.71 -7.10 1.67
N GLN A 33 4.38 -7.11 0.37
CA GLN A 33 5.34 -6.74 -0.69
C GLN A 33 5.67 -5.25 -0.70
N SER A 34 4.71 -4.42 -0.27
CA SER A 34 4.94 -2.98 -0.11
C SER A 34 5.58 -2.63 1.23
N LEU A 35 5.24 -3.32 2.33
CA LEU A 35 5.91 -3.12 3.61
C LEU A 35 7.38 -3.47 3.51
N GLU A 36 7.74 -4.59 2.88
CA GLU A 36 9.14 -4.98 2.70
C GLU A 36 9.94 -3.90 1.95
N TYR A 37 9.37 -3.31 0.89
CA TYR A 37 10.01 -2.22 0.16
C TYR A 37 10.13 -0.93 1.00
N VAL A 38 9.09 -0.55 1.75
CA VAL A 38 9.11 0.65 2.60
C VAL A 38 10.03 0.47 3.81
N GLU A 39 10.05 -0.71 4.44
CA GLU A 39 10.95 -1.06 5.54
C GLU A 39 12.40 -1.15 5.08
N GLN A 40 12.68 -1.71 3.91
CA GLN A 40 14.02 -1.67 3.31
C GLN A 40 14.47 -0.22 3.09
N MET A 41 13.62 0.63 2.51
CA MET A 41 13.92 2.04 2.32
C MET A 41 14.12 2.79 3.65
N HIS A 42 13.32 2.51 4.66
CA HIS A 42 13.48 3.07 6.00
C HIS A 42 14.79 2.61 6.66
N THR A 43 15.13 1.33 6.52
CA THR A 43 16.37 0.73 7.05
C THR A 43 17.60 1.33 6.38
N LEU A 44 17.58 1.48 5.04
CA LEU A 44 18.65 2.12 4.28
C LEU A 44 18.84 3.58 4.70
N LYS A 45 17.74 4.33 4.84
CA LYS A 45 17.78 5.74 5.25
C LYS A 45 18.23 5.95 6.70
N THR A 46 17.92 5.00 7.58
CA THR A 46 18.39 5.01 8.98
C THR A 46 19.87 4.65 9.06
N ALA A 47 20.34 3.69 8.26
CA ALA A 47 21.73 3.27 8.21
C ALA A 47 22.69 4.36 7.67
N GLU A 48 22.23 5.20 6.74
CA GLU A 48 22.99 6.35 6.22
C GLU A 48 23.15 7.50 7.23
N SER A 49 22.30 7.56 8.27
CA SER A 49 22.35 8.62 9.29
C SER A 49 23.25 8.28 10.49
N THR A 50 23.85 7.08 10.50
CA THR A 50 24.71 6.59 11.59
C THR A 50 26.20 6.51 11.23
N ASN A 51 26.63 7.13 10.13
CA ASN A 51 28.04 7.17 9.71
C ASN A 51 28.58 8.60 9.69
#